data_AF-A0A3R8NFB2-F1
#
_entry.id   AF-A0A3R8NFB2-F1
#
_cell.length_a   1.000
_cell.length_b   1.000
_cell.length_c   1.000
_cell.angle_alpha   90.00
_cell.angle_beta   90.00
_cell.angle_gamma   90.00
#
_symmetry.space_group_name_H-M   'P 1'
#
loop_
_entity.id
_entity.type
_entity.pdbx_description
1 polymer ?
#
loop_
_entity_poly.entity_id
_entity_poly.type
_entity_poly.pdbx_seq_one_letter_code
_entity_poly.pdbx_strand_id
1 'polypeptide(L)'
;MTEPSDLELEVLKAFWRGGAMSAREAQGLIEPELGWSASTTRTVLERMVAKGLLVRRSVHGLAVYEARTAKVDVIGGVLNRLRGLLEIDGRLPASAFAGSQILSETEIEELEALLNTAGSKATGEEK
;
A
#
# COMPACT_ATOMS: atom_id res chain seq x y z
N MET A 1 9.02 -8.45 -6.20
CA MET A 1 8.76 -7.09 -5.68
C MET A 1 9.00 -7.14 -4.18
N THR A 2 9.82 -6.25 -3.62
CA THR A 2 10.15 -6.30 -2.18
C THR A 2 8.97 -5.73 -1.40
N GLU A 3 8.42 -6.52 -0.48
CA GLU A 3 7.29 -6.05 0.32
C GLU A 3 7.78 -5.06 1.40
N PRO A 4 7.02 -3.97 1.66
CA PRO A 4 7.40 -2.99 2.66
C PRO A 4 7.28 -3.57 4.08
N SER A 5 8.15 -3.12 4.99
CA SER A 5 7.95 -3.31 6.43
C SER A 5 6.90 -2.35 6.98
N ASP A 6 6.42 -2.55 8.22
CA ASP A 6 5.43 -1.68 8.87
C ASP A 6 5.88 -0.21 8.88
N LEU A 7 7.14 0.01 9.19
CA LEU A 7 7.77 1.33 9.16
C LEU A 7 7.80 1.95 7.74
N GLU A 8 8.02 1.13 6.71
CA GLU A 8 7.99 1.57 5.31
C GLU A 8 6.55 1.81 4.82
N LEU A 9 5.56 1.11 5.39
CA LEU A 9 4.14 1.36 5.15
C LEU A 9 3.72 2.73 5.69
N GLU A 10 4.17 3.14 6.87
CA GLU A 10 3.87 4.49 7.39
C GLU A 10 4.43 5.58 6.48
N VAL A 11 5.64 5.39 5.94
CA VAL A 11 6.22 6.30 4.95
C VAL A 11 5.40 6.30 3.66
N LEU A 12 5.02 5.14 3.13
CA LEU A 12 4.18 5.05 1.92
C LEU A 12 2.82 5.74 2.11
N LYS A 13 2.19 5.65 3.29
CA LYS A 13 0.96 6.37 3.60
C LYS A 13 1.13 7.89 3.46
N ALA A 14 2.27 8.44 3.91
CA ALA A 14 2.57 9.86 3.72
C ALA A 14 2.63 10.23 2.23
N PHE A 15 3.30 9.42 1.39
CA PHE A 15 3.39 9.66 -0.05
C PHE A 15 2.06 9.45 -0.79
N TRP A 16 1.23 8.50 -0.41
CA TRP A 16 -0.09 8.33 -1.03
C TRP A 16 -1.04 9.49 -0.71
N ARG A 17 -0.90 10.12 0.46
CA ARG A 17 -1.69 11.30 0.84
C ARG A 17 -1.17 12.59 0.23
N GLY A 18 0.15 12.80 0.26
CA GLY A 18 0.77 14.06 -0.15
C GLY A 18 1.32 14.09 -1.58
N GLY A 19 1.35 12.95 -2.28
CA GLY A 19 1.88 12.85 -3.64
C GLY A 19 3.42 12.97 -3.70
N ALA A 20 3.94 13.45 -4.83
CA ALA A 20 5.37 13.66 -5.00
C ALA A 20 5.86 14.84 -4.16
N MET A 21 6.87 14.63 -3.33
CA MET A 21 7.32 15.62 -2.35
C MET A 21 8.83 15.53 -2.07
N SER A 22 9.43 16.62 -1.64
CA SER A 22 10.81 16.66 -1.19
C SER A 22 11.01 15.92 0.13
N ALA A 23 12.26 15.60 0.48
CA ALA A 23 12.58 15.01 1.78
C ALA A 23 12.15 15.89 2.97
N ARG A 24 12.12 17.22 2.79
CA ARG A 24 11.70 18.16 3.84
C ARG A 24 10.19 18.12 4.05
N GLU A 25 9.42 18.07 2.98
CA GLU A 25 7.96 17.95 3.05
C GLU A 25 7.57 16.58 3.62
N ALA A 26 8.23 15.51 3.16
CA ALA A 26 8.05 14.17 3.72
C ALA A 26 8.35 14.13 5.22
N GLN A 27 9.44 14.76 5.67
CA GLN A 27 9.75 14.90 7.10
C GLN A 27 8.60 15.52 7.88
N GLY A 28 8.00 16.60 7.37
CA GLY A 28 6.88 17.26 8.05
C GLY A 28 5.64 16.38 8.22
N LEU A 29 5.43 15.41 7.31
CA LEU A 29 4.34 14.45 7.41
C LEU A 29 4.69 13.21 8.25
N ILE A 30 5.96 12.83 8.31
CA ILE A 30 6.44 11.61 8.99
C ILE A 30 6.72 11.86 10.47
N GLU A 31 7.27 13.03 10.81
CA GLU A 31 7.69 13.38 12.17
C GLU A 31 6.56 13.28 13.22
N PRO A 32 5.32 13.72 12.96
CA PRO A 32 4.25 13.63 13.97
C PRO A 32 3.92 12.19 14.37
N GLU A 33 4.06 11.25 13.44
CA GLU A 33 3.70 9.84 13.65
C GLU A 33 4.89 9.01 14.16
N LEU A 34 6.08 9.26 13.64
CA LEU A 34 7.27 8.42 13.88
C LEU A 34 8.37 9.09 14.71
N GLY A 35 8.29 10.39 14.96
CA GLY A 35 9.26 11.13 15.77
C GLY A 35 10.68 11.17 15.19
N TRP A 36 10.83 10.95 13.88
CA TRP A 36 12.16 10.86 13.27
C TRP A 36 12.81 12.21 13.07
N SER A 37 14.14 12.22 13.16
CA SER A 37 14.94 13.34 12.68
C SER A 37 14.95 13.40 11.15
N ALA A 38 15.25 14.58 10.60
CA ALA A 38 15.39 14.77 9.16
C ALA A 38 16.49 13.89 8.52
N SER A 39 17.54 13.49 9.26
CA SER A 39 18.58 12.59 8.76
C SER A 39 18.10 11.14 8.71
N THR A 40 17.34 10.70 9.71
CA THR A 40 16.69 9.37 9.72
C THR A 40 15.72 9.26 8.56
N THR A 41 14.84 10.24 8.38
CA THR A 41 13.88 10.27 7.27
C THR A 41 14.59 10.18 5.93
N ARG A 42 15.61 11.01 5.68
CA ARG A 42 16.38 10.94 4.43
C ARG A 42 17.00 9.54 4.22
N THR A 43 17.60 8.95 5.25
CA THR A 43 18.18 7.61 5.16
C THR A 43 17.14 6.55 4.79
N VAL A 44 15.95 6.60 5.41
CA VAL A 44 14.85 5.68 5.12
C VAL A 44 14.31 5.88 3.70
N LEU A 45 14.15 7.13 3.25
CA LEU A 45 13.72 7.42 1.87
C LEU A 45 14.69 6.82 0.85
N GLU A 46 16.00 7.01 1.01
CA GLU A 46 17.00 6.44 0.09
C GLU A 46 16.98 4.90 0.13
N ARG A 47 16.80 4.29 1.31
CA ARG A 47 16.64 2.83 1.42
C ARG A 47 15.39 2.33 0.69
N MET A 48 14.28 3.07 0.79
CA MET A 48 13.04 2.73 0.09
C MET A 48 13.15 2.92 -1.42
N VAL A 49 13.94 3.90 -1.88
CA VAL A 49 14.30 4.04 -3.30
C VAL A 49 15.12 2.83 -3.76
N ALA A 50 16.14 2.42 -2.98
CA ALA A 50 16.94 1.24 -3.30
C ALA A 50 16.12 -0.07 -3.32
N LYS A 51 15.09 -0.18 -2.46
CA LYS A 51 14.11 -1.28 -2.48
C LYS A 51 13.09 -1.21 -3.62
N GLY A 52 13.04 -0.08 -4.34
CA GLY A 52 12.08 0.15 -5.42
C GLY A 52 10.65 0.45 -4.94
N LEU A 53 10.48 0.87 -3.68
CA LEU A 53 9.19 1.31 -3.11
C LEU A 53 8.89 2.78 -3.46
N LEU A 54 9.95 3.59 -3.54
CA LEU A 54 9.89 4.99 -3.97
C LEU A 54 10.71 5.18 -5.24
N VAL A 55 10.39 6.24 -5.98
CA VAL A 55 11.27 6.80 -7.01
C VAL A 55 11.80 8.15 -6.54
N ARG A 56 13.07 8.44 -6.86
CA ARG A 56 13.70 9.75 -6.64
C ARG A 56 13.94 10.42 -7.98
N ARG A 57 13.55 11.68 -8.10
CA ARG A 57 13.77 12.53 -9.28
C ARG A 57 14.44 13.84 -8.84
N SER A 58 15.14 14.47 -9.77
CA SER A 58 15.63 15.84 -9.61
C SER A 58 14.67 16.79 -10.32
N VAL A 59 14.07 17.72 -9.57
CA VAL A 59 13.17 18.75 -10.10
C VAL A 59 13.76 20.10 -9.72
N HIS A 60 14.21 20.87 -10.71
CA HIS A 60 14.92 22.15 -10.49
C HIS A 60 16.08 22.06 -9.49
N GLY A 61 16.82 20.93 -9.49
CA GLY A 61 17.95 20.70 -8.57
C GLY A 61 17.55 20.19 -7.18
N LEU A 62 16.25 20.08 -6.89
CA LEU A 62 15.73 19.53 -5.65
C LEU A 62 15.40 18.04 -5.80
N ALA A 63 15.78 17.24 -4.80
CA ALA A 63 15.39 15.84 -4.72
C ALA A 63 13.91 15.72 -4.33
N VAL A 64 13.11 15.16 -5.24
CA VAL A 64 11.69 14.87 -5.06
C VAL A 64 11.49 13.36 -5.09
N TYR A 65 10.68 12.86 -4.17
CA TYR A 65 10.38 11.45 -3.99
C TYR A 65 8.90 11.20 -4.24
N GLU A 66 8.56 10.02 -4.73
CA GLU A 66 7.17 9.63 -5.00
C GLU A 66 7.00 8.13 -4.79
N ALA A 67 5.81 7.71 -4.36
CA ALA A 67 5.47 6.30 -4.28
C ALA A 67 5.53 5.65 -5.67
N ARG A 68 6.35 4.61 -5.81
CA ARG A 68 6.41 3.81 -7.03
C ARG A 68 5.28 2.79 -7.10
N THR A 69 4.88 2.28 -5.93
CA THR A 69 3.90 1.21 -5.80
C THR A 69 2.53 1.79 -5.47
N ALA A 70 1.50 1.33 -6.19
CA ALA A 70 0.13 1.71 -5.90
C ALA A 70 -0.31 1.10 -4.56
N LYS A 71 -1.20 1.80 -3.85
CA LYS A 71 -1.75 1.33 -2.56
C LYS A 71 -2.37 -0.06 -2.66
N VAL A 72 -3.06 -0.34 -3.77
CA VAL A 72 -3.73 -1.62 -4.03
C VAL A 72 -2.75 -2.78 -4.14
N ASP A 73 -1.60 -2.60 -4.80
CA ASP A 73 -0.59 -3.65 -4.95
C ASP A 73 0.04 -4.03 -3.62
N VAL A 74 0.25 -3.03 -2.75
CA VAL A 74 0.78 -3.24 -1.40
C VAL A 74 -0.22 -4.00 -0.53
N ILE A 75 -1.51 -3.65 -0.59
CA ILE A 75 -2.57 -4.38 0.12
C ILE A 75 -2.59 -5.85 -0.32
N GLY A 76 -2.51 -6.12 -1.63
CA GLY A 76 -2.45 -7.48 -2.16
C GLY A 76 -1.26 -8.28 -1.61
N GLY A 77 -0.07 -7.66 -1.55
CA GLY A 77 1.11 -8.29 -0.95
C GLY A 77 0.94 -8.59 0.54
N VAL A 78 0.41 -7.64 1.33
CA VAL A 78 0.15 -7.83 2.76
C VAL A 78 -0.84 -8.98 3.01
N LEU A 79 -1.92 -9.05 2.24
CA LEU A 79 -2.90 -10.14 2.33
C LEU A 79 -2.28 -11.50 2.00
N ASN A 80 -1.42 -11.55 0.98
CA ASN A 80 -0.71 -12.78 0.62
C ASN A 80 0.25 -13.24 1.73
N ARG A 81 0.91 -12.30 2.42
CA ARG A 81 1.76 -12.59 3.57
C ARG A 81 0.96 -13.15 4.75
N LEU A 82 -0.20 -12.55 5.05
CA LEU A 82 -1.13 -13.04 6.07
C LEU A 82 -1.62 -14.45 5.75
N ARG A 83 -1.94 -14.72 4.48
CA ARG A 83 -2.31 -16.07 4.01
C ARG A 83 -1.23 -17.09 4.32
N GLY A 84 0.03 -16.76 4.01
CA GLY A 84 1.18 -17.62 4.30
C GLY A 84 1.39 -17.83 5.80
N LEU A 85 1.25 -16.78 6.62
CA LEU A 85 1.40 -16.85 8.07
C LEU A 85 0.32 -17.71 8.74
N LEU A 86 -0.91 -17.66 8.23
CA LEU A 86 -2.04 -18.42 8.76
C LEU A 86 -2.11 -19.85 8.21
N GLU A 87 -1.13 -20.28 7.40
CA GLU A 87 -1.11 -21.59 6.73
C GLU A 87 -2.40 -21.91 5.97
N ILE A 88 -3.03 -20.88 5.41
CA ILE A 88 -4.30 -21.04 4.67
C ILE A 88 -3.98 -21.61 3.29
N ASP A 89 -4.18 -22.91 3.14
CA ASP A 89 -4.16 -23.60 1.85
C ASP A 89 -5.51 -23.43 1.13
N GLY A 90 -5.56 -22.56 0.13
CA GLY A 90 -6.73 -22.33 -0.74
C GLY A 90 -7.12 -20.87 -0.92
N ARG A 91 -8.39 -20.62 -1.25
CA ARG A 91 -8.97 -19.26 -1.27
C ARG A 91 -9.01 -18.71 0.16
N LEU A 92 -8.67 -17.44 0.37
CA LEU A 92 -8.85 -16.80 1.68
C LEU A 92 -10.34 -16.99 2.07
N PRO A 93 -10.66 -17.57 3.24
CA PRO A 93 -12.06 -17.75 3.61
C PRO A 93 -12.72 -16.38 3.67
N ALA A 94 -13.69 -16.12 2.78
CA ALA A 94 -14.43 -14.86 2.80
C ALA A 94 -15.10 -14.61 4.17
N SER A 95 -15.40 -15.70 4.89
CA SER A 95 -15.87 -15.69 6.28
C SER A 95 -14.92 -14.99 7.26
N ALA A 96 -13.60 -14.95 6.99
CA ALA A 96 -12.65 -14.20 7.80
C ALA A 96 -12.91 -12.68 7.76
N PHE A 97 -13.52 -12.18 6.69
CA PHE A 97 -13.95 -10.78 6.57
C PHE A 97 -15.36 -10.55 7.10
N ALA A 98 -16.27 -11.51 6.94
CA ALA A 98 -17.66 -11.38 7.39
C ALA A 98 -17.82 -11.44 8.92
N GLY A 99 -16.92 -12.13 9.62
CA GLY A 99 -16.94 -12.24 11.09
C GLY A 99 -16.01 -11.27 11.84
N SER A 100 -15.17 -10.54 11.12
CA SER A 100 -14.25 -9.57 11.70
C SER A 100 -14.78 -8.16 11.44
N GLN A 101 -14.56 -7.22 12.36
CA GLN A 101 -14.90 -5.79 12.19
C GLN A 101 -14.03 -5.10 11.12
N ILE A 102 -13.56 -5.83 10.11
CA ILE A 102 -12.64 -5.37 9.07
C ILE A 102 -13.40 -4.66 7.95
N LEU A 103 -14.62 -5.10 7.64
CA LEU A 103 -15.49 -4.46 6.66
C LEU A 103 -16.78 -4.01 7.33
N SER A 104 -17.17 -2.77 7.05
CA SER A 104 -18.50 -2.26 7.37
C SER A 104 -19.56 -2.83 6.41
N GLU A 105 -20.84 -2.73 6.79
CA GLU A 105 -21.95 -3.18 5.95
C GLU A 105 -21.91 -2.55 4.55
N THR A 106 -21.61 -1.25 4.48
CA THR A 106 -21.50 -0.52 3.21
C THR A 106 -20.33 -1.03 2.36
N GLU A 107 -19.19 -1.34 2.96
CA GLU A 107 -18.05 -1.92 2.23
C GLU A 107 -18.35 -3.35 1.74
N ILE A 108 -19.20 -4.10 2.46
CA ILE A 108 -19.68 -5.41 2.02
C ILE A 108 -20.57 -5.27 0.78
N GLU A 109 -21.57 -4.37 0.82
CA GLU A 109 -22.45 -4.12 -0.34
C GLU A 109 -21.67 -3.67 -1.58
N GLU A 110 -20.68 -2.79 -1.40
CA GLU A 110 -19.79 -2.36 -2.49
C GLU A 110 -18.97 -3.52 -3.06
N LEU A 111 -18.42 -4.37 -2.19
CA LEU A 111 -17.65 -5.54 -2.60
C LEU A 111 -18.53 -6.53 -3.38
N GLU A 112 -19.76 -6.78 -2.93
CA GLU A 112 -20.71 -7.63 -3.65
C GLU A 112 -21.02 -7.09 -5.05
N ALA A 113 -21.25 -5.78 -5.19
CA ALA A 113 -21.48 -5.14 -6.48
C ALA A 113 -20.29 -5.31 -7.44
N LEU A 114 -19.06 -5.12 -6.94
CA LEU A 114 -17.83 -5.32 -7.72
C LEU A 114 -17.64 -6.78 -8.16
N LEU A 115 -17.89 -7.74 -7.25
CA LEU A 115 -17.77 -9.18 -7.53
C LEU A 115 -18.81 -9.65 -8.56
N ASN A 116 -20.06 -9.21 -8.43
CA ASN A 116 -21.14 -9.54 -9.38
C ASN A 116 -20.83 -8.98 -10.78
N THR A 117 -20.27 -7.76 -10.85
CA THR A 117 -19.83 -7.16 -12.11
C THR A 117 -18.65 -7.92 -12.74
N ALA A 118 -17.68 -8.35 -11.93
CA ALA A 118 -16.54 -9.14 -12.40
C ALA A 118 -16.95 -10.56 -12.86
N GLY A 119 -17.88 -11.21 -12.15
CA GLY A 119 -18.43 -12.51 -12.52
C GLY A 119 -19.23 -12.50 -13.82
N SER A 120 -19.93 -11.39 -14.11
CA SER A 120 -20.63 -11.20 -15.38
C SER A 120 -19.67 -11.12 -16.58
N LYS A 121 -18.48 -10.53 -16.43
CA LYS A 121 -17.47 -10.47 -17.49
C LYS A 121 -16.80 -11.81 -17.80
N ALA A 122 -16.64 -12.67 -16.79
CA ALA A 122 -16.02 -13.99 -16.97
C ALA A 122 -16.90 -15.01 -17.72
N THR A 123 -18.20 -14.72 -17.89
CA THR A 123 -19.15 -15.64 -18.55
C THR A 123 -19.42 -15.25 -20.02
N GLY A 124 -18.80 -14.17 -20.52
CA GLY A 124 -19.08 -13.61 -21.85
C GLY A 124 -18.11 -14.00 -22.99
N GLU A 125 -17.02 -14.71 -22.71
CA GLU A 125 -16.01 -15.14 -23.71
C GLU A 125 -16.05 -16.66 -23.96
N GLU A 126 -17.23 -17.22 -24.21
CA GLU A 126 -17.37 -18.51 -24.88
C GLU A 126 -18.56 -18.45 -25.84
N LYS A 127 -18.34 -17.92 -27.05
CA LYS A 127 -19.17 -18.26 -28.20
C LYS A 127 -18.40 -18.14 -29.51
#